data_AF-A0A8S0T9Z4-F1
#
_entry.id   AF-A0A8S0T9Z4-F1
#
_cell.length_a   1.000
_cell.length_b   1.000
_cell.length_c   1.000
_cell.angle_alpha   90.00
_cell.angle_beta   90.00
_cell.angle_gamma   90.00
#
_symmetry.space_group_name_H-M   'P 1'
#
loop_
_entity.id
_entity.type
_entity.pdbx_description
1 polymer ?
#
loop_
_entity_poly.entity_id
_entity_poly.type
_entity_poly.pdbx_seq_one_letter_code
_entity_poly.pdbx_strand_id
1 'polypeptide(L)'
;MLWRDNFLFCAKAIYKSQAETGDIKEYYLNATAGTCEEMIKRAIFPKESEVPITMYDYLIGGFTANTSLAHYCLDNGLLLHIHRVMHVVIDRQKNHGIKFCVLVKALCMSGGDYINSGTVFSGGTLGHPWDNVPSVIANRVALEACVKARNEGCYLAYKGKVIICEASKLSPELDAACEVWKKIRFECKAVDTLDTL
;
A
#
# COMPACT_ATOMS: atom_id res chain seq x y z
N MET A 1 14.38 -11.67 11.81
CA MET A 1 13.95 -12.49 10.65
C MET A 1 14.88 -12.17 9.51
N LEU A 2 15.60 -13.16 8.96
CA LEU A 2 16.44 -12.93 7.78
C LEU A 2 15.54 -12.73 6.55
N TRP A 3 15.96 -11.90 5.60
CA TRP A 3 15.13 -11.54 4.45
C TRP A 3 14.76 -12.76 3.60
N ARG A 4 15.69 -13.70 3.42
CA ARG A 4 15.47 -14.88 2.56
C ARG A 4 14.40 -15.81 3.12
N ASP A 5 14.42 -16.04 4.43
CA ASP A 5 13.38 -16.85 5.09
C ASP A 5 12.00 -16.20 4.93
N ASN A 6 11.92 -14.88 5.15
CA ASN A 6 10.69 -14.13 4.95
C ASN A 6 10.16 -14.28 3.52
N PHE A 7 11.03 -14.13 2.52
CA PHE A 7 10.65 -14.20 1.12
C PHE A 7 10.13 -15.60 0.75
N LEU A 8 10.78 -16.66 1.22
CA LEU A 8 10.34 -18.04 1.01
C LEU A 8 8.95 -18.30 1.61
N PHE A 9 8.72 -17.88 2.85
CA PHE A 9 7.41 -18.05 3.49
C PHE A 9 6.31 -17.21 2.83
N CYS A 10 6.62 -15.97 2.44
CA CYS A 10 5.67 -15.11 1.74
C CYS A 10 5.31 -15.67 0.36
N ALA A 11 6.30 -16.10 -0.44
CA ALA A 11 6.03 -16.71 -1.75
C ALA A 11 5.12 -17.94 -1.62
N LYS A 12 5.38 -18.81 -0.64
CA LYS A 12 4.50 -19.95 -0.34
C LYS A 12 3.08 -19.52 0.03
N ALA A 13 2.93 -18.47 0.84
CA ALA A 13 1.62 -17.96 1.25
C ALA A 13 0.85 -17.33 0.08
N ILE A 14 1.53 -16.59 -0.80
CA ILE A 14 0.97 -16.02 -2.03
C ILE A 14 0.34 -17.13 -2.86
N TYR A 15 1.11 -18.14 -3.24
CA TYR A 15 0.62 -19.22 -4.11
C TYR A 15 -0.47 -20.06 -3.46
N LYS A 16 -0.39 -20.30 -2.15
CA LYS A 16 -1.47 -20.96 -1.41
C LYS A 16 -2.78 -20.16 -1.51
N SER A 17 -2.74 -18.87 -1.18
CA SER A 17 -3.95 -18.04 -1.21
C SER A 17 -4.50 -17.79 -2.62
N GLN A 18 -3.62 -17.75 -3.62
CA GLN A 18 -4.02 -17.70 -5.03
C GLN A 18 -4.72 -19.00 -5.46
N ALA A 19 -4.18 -20.16 -5.09
CA ALA A 19 -4.82 -21.45 -5.39
C ALA A 19 -6.18 -21.61 -4.69
N GLU A 20 -6.34 -21.09 -3.47
CA GLU A 20 -7.60 -21.15 -2.72
C GLU A 20 -8.67 -20.19 -3.27
N THR A 21 -8.29 -19.07 -3.88
CA THR A 21 -9.23 -18.02 -4.30
C THR A 21 -9.43 -17.90 -5.81
N GLY A 22 -8.48 -18.38 -6.62
CA GLY A 22 -8.46 -18.19 -8.07
C GLY A 22 -8.06 -16.79 -8.54
N ASP A 23 -7.90 -15.83 -7.62
CA ASP A 23 -7.46 -14.46 -7.89
C ASP A 23 -5.93 -14.37 -7.81
N ILE A 24 -5.29 -13.53 -8.63
CA ILE A 24 -3.87 -13.19 -8.50
C ILE A 24 -3.60 -12.57 -7.11
N LYS A 25 -2.53 -13.01 -6.44
CA LYS A 25 -2.12 -12.51 -5.13
C LYS A 25 -0.69 -11.99 -5.16
N GLU A 26 -0.43 -10.99 -4.33
CA GLU A 26 0.85 -10.29 -4.31
C GLU A 26 1.27 -9.97 -2.87
N TYR A 27 2.58 -9.90 -2.65
CA TYR A 27 3.17 -9.39 -1.42
C TYR A 27 4.45 -8.62 -1.77
N TYR A 28 4.56 -7.39 -1.30
CA TYR A 28 5.66 -6.51 -1.70
C TYR A 28 6.93 -6.90 -0.95
N LEU A 29 7.78 -7.71 -1.58
CA LEU A 29 9.04 -8.17 -1.00
C LEU A 29 10.05 -7.01 -0.98
N ASN A 30 10.58 -6.64 0.20
CA ASN A 30 11.37 -5.42 0.34
C ASN A 30 12.85 -5.62 -0.07
N ALA A 31 13.25 -4.97 -1.16
CA ALA A 31 14.61 -4.99 -1.70
C ALA A 31 15.56 -3.99 -1.05
N THR A 32 15.09 -3.08 -0.18
CA THR A 32 15.92 -2.10 0.53
C THR A 32 17.04 -2.79 1.31
N ALA A 33 18.29 -2.40 1.02
CA ALA A 33 19.49 -2.98 1.62
C ALA A 33 20.59 -1.91 1.81
N GLY A 34 21.64 -2.27 2.55
CA GLY A 34 22.75 -1.34 2.84
C GLY A 34 23.71 -1.11 1.67
N THR A 35 23.68 -1.96 0.64
CA THR A 35 24.46 -1.78 -0.61
C THR A 35 23.62 -2.14 -1.83
N CYS A 36 24.00 -1.64 -3.00
CA CYS A 36 23.31 -1.93 -4.25
C CYS A 36 23.39 -3.42 -4.64
N GLU A 37 24.50 -4.10 -4.34
CA GLU A 37 24.68 -5.52 -4.62
C GLU A 37 23.68 -6.37 -3.82
N GLU A 38 23.50 -6.07 -2.53
CA GLU A 38 22.53 -6.78 -1.70
C GLU A 38 21.09 -6.39 -2.10
N MET A 39 20.84 -5.16 -2.55
CA MET A 39 19.55 -4.74 -3.10
C MET A 39 19.18 -5.56 -4.33
N ILE A 40 20.07 -5.66 -5.32
CA ILE A 40 19.83 -6.45 -6.54
C ILE A 40 19.71 -7.93 -6.20
N LYS A 41 20.53 -8.47 -5.29
CA LYS A 41 20.42 -9.85 -4.83
C LYS A 41 19.04 -10.16 -4.23
N ARG A 42 18.44 -9.22 -3.51
CA ARG A 42 17.06 -9.37 -3.02
C ARG A 42 16.05 -9.30 -4.16
N ALA A 43 16.22 -8.41 -5.13
CA ALA A 43 15.33 -8.27 -6.29
C ALA A 43 15.39 -9.45 -7.27
N ILE A 44 16.48 -10.23 -7.26
CA ILE A 44 16.58 -11.48 -8.02
C ILE A 44 15.59 -12.53 -7.50
N PHE A 45 15.37 -12.60 -6.18
CA PHE A 45 14.51 -13.64 -5.61
C PHE A 45 13.04 -13.57 -6.07
N PRO A 46 12.34 -12.41 -6.04
CA PRO A 46 10.98 -12.29 -6.58
C PRO A 46 10.88 -12.77 -8.02
N LYS A 47 11.86 -12.41 -8.87
CA LYS A 47 11.95 -12.88 -10.26
C LYS A 47 12.04 -14.41 -10.33
N GLU A 48 12.99 -15.01 -9.62
CA GLU A 48 13.19 -16.48 -9.63
C GLU A 48 12.01 -17.25 -9.07
N SER A 49 11.25 -16.63 -8.15
CA SER A 49 10.08 -17.22 -7.52
C SER A 49 8.76 -16.82 -8.21
N GLU A 50 8.83 -16.14 -9.37
CA GLU A 50 7.69 -15.63 -10.14
C GLU A 50 6.71 -14.75 -9.33
N VAL A 51 7.18 -14.14 -8.25
CA VAL A 51 6.39 -13.16 -7.49
C VAL A 51 6.42 -11.84 -8.26
N PRO A 52 5.25 -11.25 -8.60
CA PRO A 52 5.18 -10.21 -9.62
C PRO A 52 5.67 -8.83 -9.16
N ILE A 53 5.94 -8.65 -7.87
CA ILE A 53 6.18 -7.31 -7.30
C ILE A 53 7.25 -7.31 -6.19
N THR A 54 8.05 -6.25 -6.19
CA THR A 54 9.00 -5.92 -5.12
C THR A 54 8.69 -4.52 -4.57
N MET A 55 9.26 -4.16 -3.42
CA MET A 55 9.24 -2.78 -2.92
C MET A 55 10.62 -2.20 -2.62
N TYR A 56 10.69 -0.87 -2.61
CA TYR A 56 11.90 -0.14 -2.29
C TYR A 56 11.64 1.18 -1.54
N ASP A 57 12.53 1.51 -0.62
CA ASP A 57 12.53 2.74 0.17
C ASP A 57 13.38 3.83 -0.50
N TYR A 58 12.84 4.49 -1.54
CA TYR A 58 13.66 5.27 -2.48
C TYR A 58 14.41 6.47 -1.90
N LEU A 59 13.89 7.16 -0.88
CA LEU A 59 14.56 8.32 -0.29
C LEU A 59 15.75 7.92 0.58
N ILE A 60 15.61 6.83 1.34
CA ILE A 60 16.68 6.33 2.21
C ILE A 60 17.70 5.55 1.38
N GLY A 61 17.24 4.74 0.43
CA GLY A 61 18.12 4.04 -0.51
C GLY A 61 18.80 4.95 -1.52
N GLY A 62 18.17 6.10 -1.82
CA GLY A 62 18.67 7.12 -2.73
C GLY A 62 18.20 6.93 -4.17
N PHE A 63 18.09 8.04 -4.89
CA PHE A 63 17.62 8.07 -6.28
C PHE A 63 18.49 7.23 -7.23
N THR A 64 19.80 7.19 -7.05
CA THR A 64 20.71 6.40 -7.91
C THR A 64 20.40 4.90 -7.83
N ALA A 65 20.21 4.39 -6.61
CA ALA A 65 19.87 2.99 -6.39
C ALA A 65 18.43 2.70 -6.86
N ASN A 66 17.49 3.62 -6.62
CA ASN A 66 16.12 3.50 -7.12
C ASN A 66 16.06 3.39 -8.65
N THR A 67 16.73 4.29 -9.38
CA THR A 67 16.74 4.24 -10.85
C THR A 67 17.36 2.94 -11.36
N SER A 68 18.42 2.46 -10.72
CA SER A 68 19.04 1.17 -11.06
C SER A 68 18.07 0.00 -10.86
N LEU A 69 17.34 0.00 -9.74
CA LEU A 69 16.34 -1.02 -9.44
C LEU A 69 15.12 -0.91 -10.39
N ALA A 70 14.70 0.29 -10.76
CA ALA A 70 13.60 0.50 -11.70
C ALA A 70 13.92 -0.06 -13.09
N HIS A 71 15.14 0.16 -13.60
CA HIS A 71 15.60 -0.47 -14.83
C HIS A 71 15.63 -2.00 -14.72
N TYR A 72 16.16 -2.53 -13.61
CA TYR A 72 16.13 -3.97 -13.36
C TYR A 72 14.69 -4.51 -13.35
N CYS A 73 13.76 -3.84 -12.68
CA CYS A 73 12.35 -4.25 -12.63
C CYS A 73 11.71 -4.28 -14.02
N LEU A 74 11.93 -3.25 -14.83
CA LEU A 74 11.43 -3.19 -16.21
C LEU A 74 11.96 -4.35 -17.06
N ASP A 75 13.28 -4.60 -17.03
CA ASP A 75 13.93 -5.65 -17.82
C ASP A 75 13.52 -7.07 -17.40
N ASN A 76 12.98 -7.22 -16.17
CA ASN A 76 12.63 -8.51 -15.58
C ASN A 76 11.12 -8.70 -15.35
N GLY A 77 10.28 -7.77 -15.81
CA GLY A 77 8.83 -7.86 -15.67
C GLY A 77 8.33 -7.81 -14.22
N LEU A 78 9.07 -7.14 -13.33
CA LEU A 78 8.67 -6.96 -11.93
C LEU A 78 8.01 -5.59 -11.75
N LEU A 79 6.87 -5.56 -11.07
CA LEU A 79 6.30 -4.34 -10.53
C LEU A 79 7.17 -3.80 -9.38
N LEU A 80 7.25 -2.49 -9.26
CA LEU A 80 8.03 -1.78 -8.27
C LEU A 80 7.17 -0.85 -7.42
N HIS A 81 6.87 -1.28 -6.19
CA HIS A 81 6.23 -0.45 -5.18
C HIS A 81 7.25 0.46 -4.47
N ILE A 82 6.97 1.76 -4.41
CA ILE A 82 7.84 2.72 -3.76
C ILE A 82 7.26 3.18 -2.44
N HIS A 83 8.02 2.90 -1.38
CA HIS A 83 7.74 3.43 -0.07
C HIS A 83 8.53 4.72 0.18
N ARG A 84 7.84 5.73 0.70
CA ARG A 84 8.37 7.11 0.84
C ARG A 84 8.97 7.39 2.20
N VAL A 85 9.55 6.40 2.88
CA VAL A 85 10.17 6.59 4.21
C VAL A 85 11.09 7.82 4.21
N MET A 86 11.11 8.57 5.32
CA MET A 86 11.83 9.84 5.50
C MET A 86 11.20 11.07 4.82
N HIS A 87 10.19 10.95 3.95
CA HIS A 87 9.64 12.12 3.24
C HIS A 87 9.19 13.28 4.16
N VAL A 88 8.56 12.98 5.29
CA VAL A 88 8.06 13.96 6.28
C VAL A 88 9.17 14.83 6.88
N VAL A 89 10.42 14.37 6.86
CA VAL A 89 11.59 15.18 7.27
C VAL A 89 11.78 16.38 6.33
N ILE A 90 11.38 16.22 5.08
CA ILE A 90 11.66 17.16 3.98
C ILE A 90 10.38 17.92 3.58
N ASP A 91 9.21 17.32 3.67
CA ASP A 91 7.98 17.85 3.03
C ASP A 91 6.88 18.30 3.99
N ARG A 92 7.08 18.19 5.32
CA ARG A 92 6.02 18.49 6.30
C ARG A 92 5.80 19.98 6.53
N GLN A 93 6.86 20.75 6.62
CA GLN A 93 6.79 22.14 7.08
C GLN A 93 6.51 23.07 5.90
N LYS A 94 5.53 23.95 6.05
CA LYS A 94 5.15 24.89 4.99
C LYS A 94 6.26 25.89 4.66
N ASN A 95 7.06 26.27 5.67
CA ASN A 95 8.05 27.34 5.57
C ASN A 95 9.45 26.89 5.09
N HIS A 96 9.74 25.59 5.07
CA HIS A 96 11.05 25.09 4.65
C HIS A 96 10.98 23.64 4.20
N GLY A 97 11.70 23.29 3.13
CA GLY A 97 11.79 21.94 2.60
C GLY A 97 11.39 21.82 1.14
N ILE A 98 10.95 20.63 0.73
CA ILE A 98 10.54 20.32 -0.64
C ILE A 98 9.14 19.71 -0.58
N LYS A 99 8.16 20.33 -1.27
CA LYS A 99 6.78 19.83 -1.31
C LYS A 99 6.74 18.41 -1.87
N PHE A 100 5.88 17.57 -1.30
CA PHE A 100 5.73 16.16 -1.72
C PHE A 100 5.45 16.00 -3.22
N CYS A 101 4.71 16.93 -3.84
CA CYS A 101 4.43 16.88 -5.29
C CYS A 101 5.70 16.97 -6.15
N VAL A 102 6.76 17.63 -5.67
CA VAL A 102 8.06 17.67 -6.35
C VAL A 102 8.78 16.32 -6.21
N LEU A 103 8.73 15.72 -5.01
CA LEU A 103 9.29 14.38 -4.78
C LEU A 103 8.60 13.30 -5.62
N VAL A 104 7.27 13.40 -5.80
CA VAL A 104 6.49 12.52 -6.68
C VAL A 104 6.94 12.69 -8.14
N LYS A 105 7.10 13.92 -8.64
CA LYS A 105 7.62 14.16 -10.00
C LYS A 105 9.01 13.57 -10.18
N ALA A 106 9.90 13.76 -9.22
CA ALA A 106 11.24 13.19 -9.24
C ALA A 106 11.20 11.65 -9.29
N LEU A 107 10.31 11.04 -8.50
CA LEU A 107 10.12 9.59 -8.53
C LEU A 107 9.57 9.12 -9.89
N CYS A 108 8.58 9.80 -10.46
CA CYS A 108 8.04 9.46 -11.78
C CYS A 108 9.12 9.44 -12.87
N MET A 109 10.15 10.29 -12.76
CA MET A 109 11.30 10.27 -13.68
C MET A 109 12.31 9.17 -13.34
N SER A 110 12.53 8.87 -12.06
CA SER A 110 13.47 7.84 -11.60
C SER A 110 12.94 6.42 -11.85
N GLY A 111 11.63 6.24 -11.81
CA GLY A 111 10.94 4.96 -12.04
C GLY A 111 10.34 4.37 -10.77
N GLY A 112 9.14 3.80 -10.91
CA GLY A 112 8.33 3.16 -9.87
C GLY A 112 6.86 3.12 -10.29
N ASP A 113 6.18 2.00 -10.05
CA ASP A 113 4.79 1.79 -10.48
C ASP A 113 3.78 2.33 -9.47
N TYR A 114 4.13 2.29 -8.18
CA TYR A 114 3.30 2.77 -7.09
C TYR A 114 4.09 3.66 -6.15
N ILE A 115 3.44 4.67 -5.55
CA ILE A 115 3.99 5.45 -4.44
C ILE A 115 2.90 5.65 -3.37
N ASN A 116 3.25 5.57 -2.09
CA ASN A 116 2.28 5.97 -1.05
C ASN A 116 1.97 7.47 -1.15
N SER A 117 0.74 7.82 -1.48
CA SER A 117 0.27 9.22 -1.55
C SER A 117 -0.75 9.57 -0.46
N GLY A 118 -1.01 8.66 0.49
CA GLY A 118 -2.06 8.81 1.50
C GLY A 118 -2.11 7.63 2.48
N THR A 119 -3.33 7.22 2.84
CA THR A 119 -3.63 6.20 3.87
C THR A 119 -3.91 4.82 3.28
N VAL A 120 -3.47 3.76 3.95
CA VAL A 120 -3.68 2.33 3.59
C VAL A 120 -4.21 1.57 4.81
N PHE A 121 -4.83 0.40 4.62
CA PHE A 121 -5.29 -0.49 5.69
C PHE A 121 -4.21 -1.51 6.10
N SER A 122 -3.54 -1.27 7.23
CA SER A 122 -2.66 -2.25 7.88
C SER A 122 -3.21 -2.63 9.26
N GLY A 123 -3.25 -1.68 10.19
CA GLY A 123 -3.87 -1.88 11.51
C GLY A 123 -5.36 -2.20 11.43
N GLY A 124 -6.07 -1.66 10.44
CA GLY A 124 -7.47 -2.01 10.15
C GLY A 124 -7.66 -3.44 9.62
N THR A 125 -6.58 -4.12 9.22
CA THR A 125 -6.64 -5.53 8.82
C THR A 125 -6.29 -6.44 9.99
N LEU A 126 -5.09 -6.27 10.54
CA LEU A 126 -4.56 -7.10 11.64
C LEU A 126 -5.27 -6.89 12.98
N GLY A 127 -5.95 -5.75 13.16
CA GLY A 127 -6.66 -5.40 14.39
C GLY A 127 -8.13 -5.86 14.44
N HIS A 128 -8.59 -6.62 13.44
CA HIS A 128 -9.97 -7.12 13.41
C HIS A 128 -10.19 -8.16 14.52
N PRO A 129 -11.34 -8.14 15.21
CA PRO A 129 -11.59 -9.02 16.36
C PRO A 129 -11.61 -10.52 15.99
N TRP A 130 -11.79 -10.85 14.72
CA TRP A 130 -11.87 -12.22 14.20
C TRP A 130 -10.68 -12.60 13.30
N ASP A 131 -9.51 -11.98 13.50
CA ASP A 131 -8.29 -12.25 12.71
C ASP A 131 -8.36 -11.74 11.25
N ASN A 132 -7.35 -12.09 10.46
CA ASN A 132 -7.01 -11.46 9.18
C ASN A 132 -8.02 -11.75 8.06
N VAL A 133 -8.47 -13.00 7.91
CA VAL A 133 -9.34 -13.39 6.79
C VAL A 133 -10.69 -12.65 6.87
N PRO A 134 -11.41 -12.64 8.01
CA PRO A 134 -12.61 -11.81 8.15
C PRO A 134 -12.37 -10.33 7.89
N SER A 135 -11.21 -9.79 8.29
CA SER A 135 -10.90 -8.39 8.00
C SER A 135 -10.72 -8.08 6.52
N VAL A 136 -10.07 -8.98 5.78
CA VAL A 136 -9.92 -8.85 4.32
C VAL A 136 -11.31 -8.89 3.66
N ILE A 137 -12.22 -9.74 4.15
CA ILE A 137 -13.62 -9.79 3.70
C ILE A 137 -14.32 -8.46 4.00
N ALA A 138 -14.25 -7.95 5.24
CA ALA A 138 -14.85 -6.69 5.64
C ALA A 138 -14.41 -5.52 4.74
N ASN A 139 -13.11 -5.38 4.52
CA ASN A 139 -12.55 -4.33 3.66
C ASN A 139 -12.99 -4.49 2.19
N ARG A 140 -13.02 -5.72 1.66
CA ARG A 140 -13.46 -6.01 0.29
C ARG A 140 -14.94 -5.69 0.10
N VAL A 141 -15.80 -6.15 1.01
CA VAL A 141 -17.25 -5.86 0.97
C VAL A 141 -17.51 -4.36 1.04
N ALA A 142 -16.84 -3.63 1.94
CA ALA A 142 -16.99 -2.18 2.05
C ALA A 142 -16.60 -1.46 0.75
N LEU A 143 -15.48 -1.83 0.13
CA LEU A 143 -15.01 -1.26 -1.12
C LEU A 143 -15.98 -1.56 -2.28
N GLU A 144 -16.36 -2.82 -2.45
CA GLU A 144 -17.26 -3.23 -3.54
C GLU A 144 -18.65 -2.58 -3.41
N ALA A 145 -19.18 -2.45 -2.19
CA ALA A 145 -20.43 -1.74 -1.93
C ALA A 145 -20.34 -0.24 -2.30
N CYS A 146 -19.22 0.42 -1.96
CA CYS A 146 -18.99 1.82 -2.33
C CYS A 146 -18.87 1.99 -3.84
N VAL A 147 -18.14 1.10 -4.52
CA VAL A 147 -17.98 1.14 -5.98
C VAL A 147 -19.31 0.93 -6.69
N LYS A 148 -20.10 -0.06 -6.26
CA LYS A 148 -21.44 -0.31 -6.81
C LYS A 148 -22.33 0.92 -6.66
N ALA A 149 -22.45 1.45 -5.44
CA ALA A 149 -23.29 2.62 -5.18
C ALA A 149 -22.85 3.84 -6.00
N ARG A 150 -21.53 4.07 -6.13
CA ARG A 150 -20.98 5.14 -7.00
C ARG A 150 -21.40 4.95 -8.45
N ASN A 151 -21.28 3.73 -8.98
CA ASN A 151 -21.64 3.42 -10.37
C ASN A 151 -23.15 3.56 -10.62
N GLU A 152 -23.97 3.39 -9.59
CA GLU A 152 -25.42 3.66 -9.60
C GLU A 152 -25.76 5.15 -9.41
N GLY A 153 -24.76 6.03 -9.40
CA GLY A 153 -24.94 7.48 -9.29
C GLY A 153 -25.05 8.01 -7.86
N CYS A 154 -24.78 7.19 -6.83
CA CYS A 154 -24.79 7.68 -5.46
C CYS A 154 -23.57 8.55 -5.15
N TYR A 155 -23.81 9.70 -4.55
CA TYR A 155 -22.74 10.59 -4.10
C TYR A 155 -22.16 10.14 -2.75
N LEU A 156 -21.01 9.47 -2.80
CA LEU A 156 -20.37 8.82 -1.65
C LEU A 156 -20.05 9.78 -0.49
N ALA A 157 -19.68 11.04 -0.77
CA ALA A 157 -19.29 11.96 0.30
C ALA A 157 -20.45 12.32 1.25
N TYR A 158 -21.71 12.20 0.80
CA TYR A 158 -22.88 12.38 1.67
C TYR A 158 -23.51 11.06 2.10
N LYS A 159 -23.49 10.02 1.25
CA LYS A 159 -24.19 8.75 1.48
C LYS A 159 -23.30 7.62 2.03
N GLY A 160 -21.99 7.83 2.18
CA GLY A 160 -21.03 6.77 2.51
C GLY A 160 -21.38 5.98 3.77
N LYS A 161 -21.76 6.66 4.86
CA LYS A 161 -22.17 5.99 6.10
C LYS A 161 -23.36 5.06 5.89
N VAL A 162 -24.38 5.52 5.16
CA VAL A 162 -25.59 4.70 4.89
C VAL A 162 -25.21 3.48 4.06
N ILE A 163 -24.39 3.66 3.02
CA ILE A 163 -23.94 2.56 2.16
C ILE A 163 -23.22 1.47 2.98
N ILE A 164 -22.29 1.87 3.87
CA ILE A 164 -21.58 0.93 4.73
C ILE A 164 -22.51 0.25 5.73
N CYS A 165 -23.42 0.99 6.36
CA CYS A 165 -24.41 0.41 7.29
C CYS A 165 -25.38 -0.56 6.60
N GLU A 166 -25.76 -0.33 5.35
CA GLU A 166 -26.58 -1.29 4.59
C GLU A 166 -25.78 -2.53 4.21
N ALA A 167 -24.51 -2.36 3.81
CA ALA A 167 -23.63 -3.49 3.50
C ALA A 167 -23.33 -4.36 4.74
N SER A 168 -23.18 -3.75 5.92
CA SER A 168 -22.86 -4.48 7.16
C SER A 168 -24.00 -5.42 7.60
N LYS A 169 -25.26 -5.10 7.27
CA LYS A 169 -26.40 -6.00 7.51
C LYS A 169 -26.27 -7.35 6.79
N LEU A 170 -25.49 -7.40 5.71
CA LEU A 170 -25.27 -8.59 4.89
C LEU A 170 -23.89 -9.22 5.08
N SER A 171 -22.97 -8.57 5.82
CA SER A 171 -21.64 -9.10 6.13
C SER A 171 -21.33 -8.93 7.62
N PRO A 172 -21.37 -10.03 8.39
CA PRO A 172 -21.00 -10.02 9.81
C PRO A 172 -19.57 -9.51 10.05
N GLU A 173 -18.65 -9.78 9.13
CA GLU A 173 -17.26 -9.31 9.21
C GLU A 173 -17.19 -7.78 9.11
N LEU A 174 -17.92 -7.18 8.16
CA LEU A 174 -18.00 -5.74 8.04
C LEU A 174 -18.70 -5.11 9.25
N ASP A 175 -19.73 -5.76 9.79
CA ASP A 175 -20.42 -5.28 11.00
C ASP A 175 -19.48 -5.26 12.21
N ALA A 176 -18.75 -6.35 12.45
CA ALA A 176 -17.76 -6.43 13.51
C ALA A 176 -16.66 -5.37 13.37
N ALA A 177 -16.13 -5.18 12.16
CA ALA A 177 -15.16 -4.12 11.85
C ALA A 177 -15.72 -2.71 12.18
N CYS A 178 -16.96 -2.44 11.74
CA CYS A 178 -17.62 -1.17 11.99
C CYS A 178 -17.81 -0.92 13.49
N GLU A 179 -18.21 -1.93 14.26
CA GLU A 179 -18.40 -1.80 15.70
C GLU A 179 -17.11 -1.44 16.44
N VAL A 180 -15.98 -2.01 16.02
CA VAL A 180 -14.67 -1.73 16.62
C VAL A 180 -14.18 -0.32 16.29
N TRP A 181 -14.29 0.12 15.03
CA TRP A 181 -13.63 1.36 14.59
C TRP A 181 -14.56 2.58 14.40
N LYS A 182 -15.88 2.46 14.58
CA LYS A 182 -16.85 3.55 14.32
C LYS A 182 -16.56 4.89 15.04
N LYS A 183 -15.84 4.86 16.16
CA LYS A 183 -15.49 6.06 16.94
C LYS A 183 -14.08 6.59 16.64
N ILE A 184 -13.26 5.85 15.91
CA ILE A 184 -11.87 6.24 15.64
C ILE A 184 -11.84 7.26 14.51
N ARG A 185 -11.31 8.45 14.81
CA ARG A 185 -11.11 9.55 13.87
C ARG A 185 -9.80 10.26 14.17
N PHE A 186 -9.13 10.72 13.12
CA PHE A 186 -7.91 11.51 13.22
C PHE A 186 -8.20 12.93 12.76
N GLU A 187 -8.70 13.75 13.68
CA GLU A 187 -9.03 15.15 13.42
C GLU A 187 -7.90 16.02 13.95
N CYS A 188 -7.03 16.49 13.04
CA CYS A 188 -5.86 17.30 13.36
C CYS A 188 -5.76 18.46 12.38
N LYS A 189 -5.21 19.60 12.83
CA LYS A 189 -4.91 20.72 11.93
C LYS A 189 -3.79 20.32 10.97
N ALA A 190 -4.02 20.45 9.67
CA ALA A 190 -2.99 20.24 8.66
C ALA A 190 -1.88 21.27 8.82
N VAL A 191 -0.62 20.81 8.79
CA VAL A 191 0.57 21.67 8.85
C VAL A 191 0.87 22.23 7.45
N ASP A 192 0.85 21.36 6.44
CA ASP A 192 1.00 21.75 5.05
C ASP A 192 -0.37 22.16 4.47
N THR A 193 -0.52 23.45 4.16
CA THR A 193 -1.75 24.02 3.57
C THR A 193 -1.42 24.87 2.36
N LEU A 194 -2.38 24.95 1.42
CA LEU A 194 -2.29 25.89 0.31
C LEU A 194 -2.21 27.33 0.82
N ASP A 195 -1.59 28.19 0.03
CA ASP A 195 -1.69 29.63 0.25
C ASP A 195 -3.12 30.08 -0.10
N THR A 196 -3.72 30.85 0.79
CA THR A 196 -4.98 31.52 0.52
C THR A 196 -4.68 32.70 -0.40
N LEU A 197 -5.35 32.76 -1.55
CA LEU A 197 -5.35 33.93 -2.44
C LEU A 197 -6.00 35.14 -1.76
#